data_AF-A0A356QFJ3-F1
#
_entry.id   AF-A0A356QFJ3-F1
#
_cell.length_a   1.000
_cell.length_b   1.000
_cell.length_c   1.000
_cell.angle_alpha   90.00
_cell.angle_beta   90.00
_cell.angle_gamma   90.00
#
_symmetry.space_group_name_H-M   'P 1'
#
loop_
_entity.id
_entity.type
_entity.pdbx_description
1 polymer ?
#
loop_
_entity_poly.entity_id
_entity_poly.type
_entity_poly.pdbx_seq_one_letter_code
_entity_poly.pdbx_strand_id
1 'polypeptide(L)' 'MSINAYLAVGLGSAMGSALRYSVSLASMAMLGSHFPWGTLLVNVLGSCLIGWLAATASRAPHGKLARQQPLLVAGFCG' A
#
# COMPACT_ATOMS: atom_id res chain seq x y z
N MET A 1 -6.44 13.12 -16.57
CA MET A 1 -6.50 11.90 -15.73
C MET A 1 -7.69 11.07 -16.18
N SER A 2 -7.47 9.83 -16.62
CA SER A 2 -8.54 8.95 -17.12
C SER A 2 -9.32 8.31 -15.96
N ILE A 3 -10.63 8.10 -16.13
CA ILE A 3 -11.52 7.45 -15.15
C ILE A 3 -10.98 6.08 -14.66
N ASN A 4 -10.29 5.35 -15.53
CA ASN A 4 -9.66 4.07 -15.23
C ASN A 4 -8.60 4.16 -14.12
N ALA A 5 -7.89 5.31 -14.01
CA ALA A 5 -6.90 5.51 -12.96
C ALA A 5 -7.57 5.67 -11.59
N TYR A 6 -8.70 6.38 -11.52
CA TYR A 6 -9.47 6.53 -10.28
C TYR A 6 -10.04 5.20 -9.78
N LEU A 7 -10.59 4.38 -10.68
CA LEU A 7 -11.05 3.03 -10.32
C LEU A 7 -9.92 2.16 -9.79
N ALA A 8 -8.74 2.25 -10.41
CA ALA A 8 -7.56 1.51 -10.01
C ALA A 8 -7.04 1.94 -8.61
N VAL A 9 -7.02 3.24 -8.34
CA VAL A 9 -6.69 3.78 -7.00
C VAL A 9 -7.71 3.30 -5.99
N GLY A 10 -9.01 3.43 -6.26
CA GLY A 10 -10.07 3.03 -5.34
C GLY A 10 -10.03 1.55 -4.96
N LEU A 11 -9.80 0.66 -5.93
CA LEU A 11 -9.61 -0.77 -5.69
C LEU A 11 -8.38 -1.05 -4.82
N GLY A 12 -7.25 -0.41 -5.13
CA GLY A 12 -6.04 -0.51 -4.33
C GLY A 12 -6.26 -0.04 -2.90
N SER A 13 -6.90 1.11 -2.72
CA SER A 13 -7.17 1.70 -1.40
C SER A 13 -8.11 0.84 -0.56
N ALA A 14 -9.15 0.25 -1.15
CA ALA A 14 -10.05 -0.65 -0.42
C ALA A 14 -9.31 -1.87 0.16
N MET A 15 -8.42 -2.48 -0.64
CA MET A 15 -7.58 -3.60 -0.18
C MET A 15 -6.57 -3.14 0.87
N GLY A 16 -5.88 -2.01 0.63
CA GLY A 16 -4.90 -1.45 1.55
C GLY A 16 -5.51 -1.08 2.90
N SER A 17 -6.67 -0.41 2.91
CA SER A 17 -7.37 -0.02 4.13
C SER A 17 -7.84 -1.22 4.94
N ALA A 18 -8.36 -2.27 4.27
CA ALA A 18 -8.77 -3.49 4.93
C ALA A 18 -7.59 -4.18 5.62
N LEU A 19 -6.45 -4.31 4.92
CA LEU A 19 -5.23 -4.91 5.47
C LEU A 19 -4.71 -4.11 6.67
N ARG A 20 -4.68 -2.78 6.56
CA ARG A 20 -4.25 -1.91 7.67
C ARG A 20 -5.12 -2.06 8.90
N TYR A 21 -6.43 -2.13 8.69
CA TYR A 21 -7.38 -2.32 9.78
C TYR A 21 -7.17 -3.68 10.47
N SER A 22 -6.99 -4.76 9.69
CA SER A 22 -6.68 -6.09 10.23
C SER A 22 -5.36 -6.11 11.02
N VAL A 23 -4.30 -5.49 10.50
CA VAL A 23 -3.01 -5.40 11.22
C VAL A 23 -3.16 -4.57 12.48
N SER A 24 -3.95 -3.49 12.45
CA SER A 24 -4.21 -2.67 13.63
C SER A 24 -4.92 -3.48 14.72
N LEU A 25 -5.97 -4.23 14.37
CA LEU A 25 -6.67 -5.13 15.30
C LEU A 25 -5.76 -6.24 15.85
N ALA A 26 -5.00 -6.91 14.98
CA ALA A 26 -4.07 -7.96 15.39
C ALA A 26 -2.97 -7.41 16.32
N SER A 27 -2.43 -6.24 16.01
CA SER A 27 -1.41 -5.60 16.85
C SER A 27 -1.96 -5.22 18.23
N MET A 28 -3.21 -4.73 18.29
CA MET A 28 -3.86 -4.39 19.54
C MET A 28 -4.10 -5.63 20.41
N ALA A 29 -4.46 -6.76 19.78
CA ALA A 29 -4.65 -8.03 20.46
C ALA A 29 -3.35 -8.68 20.93
N MET A 30 -2.25 -8.55 20.18
CA MET A 30 -0.98 -9.23 20.48
C MET A 30 0.01 -8.39 21.32
N LEU A 31 0.10 -7.09 21.05
CA LEU A 31 1.14 -6.20 21.59
C LEU A 31 0.56 -5.15 22.57
N GLY A 32 -0.77 -5.10 22.70
CA GLY A 32 -1.48 -4.14 23.55
C GLY A 32 -1.58 -2.73 22.94
N SER A 33 -2.23 -1.83 23.67
CA SER A 33 -2.55 -0.45 23.21
C SER A 33 -1.56 0.63 23.66
N HIS A 34 -0.46 0.25 24.32
CA HIS A 34 0.53 1.21 24.83
C HIS A 34 1.29 1.95 23.71
N PHE A 35 1.41 1.34 22.53
CA PHE A 35 2.09 1.92 21.39
C PHE A 35 1.38 1.51 20.09
N PRO A 36 1.27 2.39 19.08
CA PRO A 36 0.57 2.11 17.82
C PRO A 36 1.40 1.19 16.90
N TRP A 37 1.67 -0.03 17.37
CA TRP A 37 2.43 -1.06 16.66
C TRP A 37 1.84 -1.36 15.29
N GLY A 38 0.50 -1.42 15.20
CA GLY A 38 -0.20 -1.64 13.93
C GLY A 38 0.14 -0.58 12.90
N THR A 39 0.05 0.70 13.27
CA THR A 39 0.38 1.85 12.42
C THR A 39 1.85 1.83 11.98
N LEU A 40 2.77 1.48 12.88
CA LEU A 40 4.19 1.40 12.55
C LEU A 40 4.47 0.26 11.56
N LEU A 41 3.92 -0.93 11.80
CA LEU A 41 4.08 -2.09 10.92
C LEU A 41 3.57 -1.81 9.50
N VAL A 42 2.37 -1.24 9.35
CA VAL A 42 1.82 -0.97 8.02
C VAL A 42 2.61 0.08 7.26
N ASN A 43 3.17 1.10 7.95
CA ASN A 43 3.99 2.12 7.31
C ASN A 43 5.35 1.57 6.87
N VAL A 44 5.99 0.75 7.70
CA VAL A 44 7.28 0.11 7.35
C VAL A 44 7.09 -0.84 6.16
N LEU A 45 6.08 -1.70 6.21
CA LEU A 45 5.78 -2.62 5.10
C LEU A 45 5.37 -1.88 3.83
N GLY A 46 4.52 -0.86 3.95
CA GLY A 46 4.11 -0.02 2.82
C GLY A 46 5.28 0.71 2.18
N SER A 47 6.19 1.28 2.98
CA SER A 47 7.39 1.97 2.48
C SER A 47 8.36 1.01 1.79
N CYS A 48 8.56 -0.20 2.34
CA CYS A 48 9.33 -1.25 1.68
C CYS A 48 8.72 -1.65 0.34
N LEU A 49 7.40 -1.81 0.29
CA LEU A 49 6.69 -2.17 -0.93
C LEU A 49 6.80 -1.07 -1.99
N ILE A 50 6.64 0.20 -1.61
CA ILE A 50 6.85 1.35 -2.51
C ILE A 50 8.29 1.36 -3.02
N GLY A 51 9.29 1.18 -2.16
CA GLY A 51 10.71 1.15 -2.55
C GLY A 51 11.01 0.04 -3.55
N TRP A 52 10.49 -1.16 -3.32
CA TRP A 52 10.62 -2.29 -4.25
C TRP A 52 9.92 -2.03 -5.59
N LEU A 53 8.70 -1.49 -5.57
CA LEU A 53 7.95 -1.12 -6.77
C LEU A 53 8.66 -0.02 -7.57
N ALA A 54 9.21 0.99 -6.90
CA ALA A 54 9.97 2.06 -7.54
C ALA A 54 11.26 1.54 -8.18
N ALA A 55 12.01 0.66 -7.46
CA ALA A 55 13.24 0.06 -7.96
C ALA A 55 13.03 -0.93 -9.11
N THR A 56 11.87 -1.59 -9.17
CA THR A 56 11.51 -2.48 -10.28
C THR A 56 10.96 -1.72 -11.48
N ALA A 57 10.15 -0.68 -11.26
CA ALA A 57 9.66 0.20 -12.31
C ALA A 57 10.79 0.99 -13.01
N SER A 58 11.81 1.42 -12.26
CA SER A 58 12.97 2.13 -12.82
C SER A 58 13.80 1.28 -13.78
N ARG A 59 13.74 -0.06 -13.67
CA ARG A 59 14.39 -1.00 -14.59
C ARG A 59 13.64 -1.17 -15.92
N ALA A 60 12.35 -0.81 -15.98
CA ALA A 60 11.52 -0.95 -17.18
C ALA A 60 10.49 0.19 -17.28
N PRO A 61 10.89 1.39 -17.78
CA PRO A 61 10.06 2.60 -17.78
C PRO A 61 8.74 2.49 -18.55
N HIS A 62 8.67 1.59 -19.54
CA HIS A 62 7.46 1.30 -20.34
C HIS A 62 6.77 -0.02 -19.94
N GLY A 63 7.18 -0.63 -18.83
CA GLY A 63 6.65 -1.90 -18.35
C GLY A 63 5.24 -1.77 -17.74
N LYS A 64 4.54 -2.90 -17.59
CA LYS A 64 3.21 -2.97 -16.96
C LYS A 64 3.16 -2.31 -15.57
N LEU A 65 4.28 -2.27 -14.84
CA LEU A 65 4.39 -1.60 -13.54
C LEU A 65 4.13 -0.09 -13.60
N ALA A 66 4.62 0.62 -14.62
CA ALA A 66 4.35 2.06 -14.78
C ALA A 66 2.84 2.34 -14.95
N ARG A 67 2.11 1.41 -15.58
CA ARG A 67 0.65 1.48 -15.72
C ARG A 67 -0.09 1.13 -14.43
N GLN A 68 0.47 0.27 -13.59
CA GLN A 68 -0.12 -0.16 -12.31
C GLN A 68 0.28 0.72 -11.12
N GLN A 69 1.19 1.67 -11.32
CA GLN A 69 1.65 2.62 -10.31
C GLN A 69 0.50 3.32 -9.53
N PRO A 70 -0.59 3.82 -10.17
CA PRO A 70 -1.71 4.40 -9.42
C PRO A 70 -2.46 3.38 -8.55
N LEU A 71 -2.55 2.11 -8.94
CA LEU A 71 -3.22 1.07 -8.15
C LEU A 71 -2.38 0.67 -6.93
N LEU A 72 -1.08 0.47 -7.14
CA LEU A 72 -0.19 -0.11 -6.13
C LEU A 72 0.37 0.94 -5.18
N VAL A 73 0.78 2.11 -5.69
CA VAL A 73 1.41 3.15 -4.89
C VAL A 73 0.37 4.09 -4.31
N ALA A 74 -0.45 4.71 -5.16
CA ALA A 74 -1.47 5.66 -4.69
C ALA A 74 -2.71 4.96 -4.07
N GLY A 75 -3.05 3.76 -4.55
CA GLY A 75 -4.14 2.96 -4.01
C GLY A 75 -3.72 2.13 -2.79
N PHE A 76 -3.00 1.04 -3.02
CA PHE A 76 -2.71 0.02 -1.99
C PHE A 76 -1.75 0.50 -0.89
N CYS A 77 -0.71 1.26 -1.26
CA CYS A 77 0.27 1.78 -0.29
C CYS A 77 -0.10 3.15 0.30
N GLY A 78 -1.06 3.88 -0.29
CA GLY A 78 -1.61 5.15 0.21
C GLY A 78 -2.67 4.94 1.27
#